data_AF-A0A1Z8ZUR0-F1
#
_entry.id   AF-A0A1Z8ZUR0-F1
#
_cell.length_a   1.000
_cell.length_b   1.000
_cell.length_c   1.000
_cell.angle_alpha   90.00
_cell.angle_beta   90.00
_cell.angle_gamma   90.00
#
_symmetry.space_group_name_H-M   'P 1'
#
loop_
_entity.id
_entity.type
_entity.pdbx_description
1 polymer ?
#
loop_
_entity_poly.entity_id
_entity_poly.type
_entity_poly.pdbx_seq_one_letter_code
_entity_poly.pdbx_strand_id
1 'polypeptide(L)'
;MIRHLCLSILLTGAAFAELTPYSLFKRQHPKHPAHQLDLEGKKAFAAHRAISNKEFLAKLDQKQMRALVSYRDVLAANLLAAHHPKFPPPQGYTGENHKGWTIFVHEDLKKNHPEETKLALHLLGNQLQDIIDRVPAPAVDYMKKVPHWFSPSKNGNSSACHHPSSGWLKANGFPVQFSKTIEYTNIPQFKQDTMRMPNLALHELSHAYHNHILGDDHQEIFLAYRRAKKSGTYIDVPRRTGVPRQPLKTYHGPAYAMNNQMEYFAETTEAYFGENDITPYDCAALIEHDPKIIPILEDVWGVTKSKNILLASNRILFLGDSITAGRHFIHDLQAALHLKGHAPEVIAAGLSSETLCGLSESKHPFPRPNLQERLDRALAKAKPDLIFACYGMNDGIYHPFSEERFAAYQKGVNTLIAKADKAGCKLILLTPPPFDPLAPGARKALVSSDASSFSWTSIYEHYDRDVLTPYAAWIVKQSHRVEAVVDLHTAINNFQQAQRQKNPGFSLSSDGIHPNKTGHRAMAKAIHQSLFDKPLPELPEDLVDFYRRRQSVLSQSWMSHIGHKRPGAKAGLPLPEAQARAAQVLR
;
A
#
# COMPACT_ATOMS: atom_id res chain seq x y z
N MET A 1 -28.59 18.98 13.30
CA MET A 1 -28.80 18.26 14.57
C MET A 1 -29.35 16.87 14.26
N ILE A 2 -28.52 15.96 13.75
CA ILE A 2 -28.84 14.55 13.53
C ILE A 2 -27.59 13.76 13.95
N ARG A 3 -27.81 12.80 14.84
CA ARG A 3 -26.83 12.14 15.70
C ARG A 3 -25.89 11.22 14.92
N HIS A 4 -24.58 11.38 15.16
CA HIS A 4 -23.59 10.32 14.98
C HIS A 4 -23.87 9.19 15.97
N LEU A 5 -24.09 7.98 15.45
CA LEU A 5 -24.03 6.75 16.23
C LEU A 5 -22.71 6.06 15.87
N CYS A 6 -21.63 6.45 16.57
CA CYS A 6 -20.44 5.61 16.68
C CYS A 6 -20.82 4.40 17.54
N LEU A 7 -21.14 3.29 16.90
CA LEU A 7 -21.32 2.02 17.58
C LEU A 7 -19.95 1.40 17.81
N SER A 8 -19.26 1.89 18.84
CA SER A 8 -18.13 1.19 19.46
C SER A 8 -18.69 -0.06 20.15
N ILE A 9 -18.82 -1.16 19.42
CA ILE A 9 -19.08 -2.46 20.04
C ILE A 9 -17.80 -2.85 20.77
N LEU A 10 -17.76 -2.54 22.07
CA LEU A 10 -16.98 -3.27 23.06
C LEU A 10 -17.40 -4.74 22.94
N LEU A 11 -16.63 -5.54 22.20
CA LEU A 11 -16.76 -6.99 22.15
C LEU A 11 -16.35 -7.56 23.51
N THR A 12 -17.28 -7.52 24.46
CA THR A 12 -17.21 -8.28 25.69
C THR A 12 -17.41 -9.77 25.35
N GLY A 13 -16.33 -10.55 25.40
CA GLY A 13 -16.24 -11.99 25.76
C GLY A 13 -17.12 -13.07 25.10
N ALA A 14 -18.25 -12.79 24.47
CA ALA A 14 -19.26 -13.78 24.10
C ALA A 14 -19.41 -14.00 22.59
N ALA A 15 -19.09 -13.01 21.75
CA ALA A 15 -19.23 -13.13 20.28
C ALA A 15 -18.05 -13.83 19.58
N PHE A 16 -16.93 -14.07 20.28
CA PHE A 16 -15.79 -14.83 19.73
C PHE A 16 -16.08 -16.33 19.57
N ALA A 17 -17.14 -16.85 20.22
CA ALA A 17 -17.38 -18.29 20.36
C ALA A 17 -18.30 -18.94 19.31
N GLU A 18 -18.94 -18.16 18.41
CA GLU A 18 -19.97 -18.71 17.51
C GLU A 18 -19.56 -18.91 16.05
N LEU A 19 -18.41 -18.40 15.61
CA LEU A 19 -17.92 -18.64 14.25
C LEU A 19 -16.87 -19.78 14.26
N THR A 20 -17.27 -20.99 13.87
CA THR A 20 -16.31 -22.03 13.47
C THR A 20 -15.56 -21.55 12.19
N PRO A 21 -14.51 -22.23 11.68
CA PRO A 21 -13.93 -21.93 10.35
C PRO A 21 -14.95 -21.94 9.18
N TYR A 22 -16.19 -22.34 9.49
CA TYR A 22 -17.46 -22.42 8.77
C TYR A 22 -17.52 -21.99 7.30
N SER A 23 -17.47 -20.70 6.98
CA SER A 23 -17.82 -20.23 5.63
C SER A 23 -16.68 -20.39 4.63
N LEU A 24 -15.44 -20.11 5.05
CA LEU A 24 -14.25 -20.20 4.20
C LEU A 24 -13.91 -21.66 3.87
N PHE A 25 -13.94 -22.54 4.88
CA PHE A 25 -13.66 -23.96 4.68
C PHE A 25 -14.67 -24.62 3.76
N LYS A 26 -15.97 -24.35 3.94
CA LYS A 26 -17.03 -24.90 3.10
C LYS A 26 -16.97 -24.36 1.66
N ARG A 27 -16.59 -23.09 1.49
CA ARG A 27 -16.37 -22.48 0.16
C ARG A 27 -15.19 -23.11 -0.57
N GLN A 28 -14.08 -23.35 0.13
CA GLN A 28 -12.83 -23.88 -0.45
C GLN A 28 -12.86 -25.42 -0.60
N HIS A 29 -13.45 -26.14 0.36
CA HIS A 29 -13.41 -27.61 0.44
C HIS A 29 -14.76 -28.22 0.84
N PRO A 30 -15.80 -28.17 -0.01
CA PRO A 30 -17.13 -28.75 0.27
C PRO A 30 -17.10 -30.28 0.51
N LYS A 31 -15.99 -30.94 0.19
CA LYS A 31 -15.76 -32.38 0.37
C LYS A 31 -14.91 -32.72 1.61
N HIS A 32 -14.54 -31.75 2.44
CA HIS A 32 -13.74 -32.00 3.63
C HIS A 32 -14.50 -32.91 4.62
N PRO A 33 -13.85 -33.90 5.27
CA PRO A 33 -14.53 -34.83 6.18
C PRO A 33 -15.26 -34.15 7.35
N ALA A 34 -14.77 -32.99 7.81
CA ALA A 34 -15.44 -32.24 8.87
C ALA A 34 -16.83 -31.75 8.48
N HIS A 35 -17.03 -31.38 7.20
CA HIS A 35 -18.32 -31.01 6.64
C HIS A 35 -19.23 -32.23 6.53
N GLN A 36 -18.71 -33.36 6.01
CA GLN A 36 -19.48 -34.60 5.84
C GLN A 36 -20.01 -35.17 7.17
N LEU A 37 -19.29 -34.93 8.26
CA LEU A 37 -19.62 -35.41 9.61
C LEU A 37 -20.42 -34.40 10.43
N ASP A 38 -20.84 -33.29 9.84
CA ASP A 38 -21.54 -32.18 10.52
C ASP A 38 -20.82 -31.74 11.82
N LEU A 39 -19.49 -31.74 11.79
CA LEU A 39 -18.69 -31.19 12.89
C LEU A 39 -18.78 -29.66 12.90
N GLU A 40 -19.02 -29.08 11.73
CA GLU A 40 -19.16 -27.65 11.50
C GLU A 40 -20.42 -27.05 12.14
N GLY A 41 -21.51 -27.83 12.29
CA GLY A 41 -22.73 -27.43 12.99
C GLY A 41 -22.64 -27.49 14.52
N LYS A 42 -21.51 -27.95 15.07
CA LYS A 42 -21.29 -28.09 16.53
C LYS A 42 -20.47 -26.90 17.06
N LYS A 43 -20.67 -26.57 18.34
CA LYS A 43 -19.75 -25.67 19.07
C LYS A 43 -18.32 -26.21 19.04
N ALA A 44 -17.31 -25.34 18.92
CA ALA A 44 -15.91 -25.73 18.72
C ALA A 44 -15.41 -26.79 19.72
N PHE A 45 -15.74 -26.65 21.01
CA PHE A 45 -15.37 -27.64 22.04
C PHE A 45 -16.05 -29.00 21.83
N ALA A 46 -17.32 -29.02 21.44
CA ALA A 46 -18.06 -30.24 21.17
C ALA A 46 -17.53 -30.96 19.93
N ALA A 47 -17.24 -30.21 18.86
CA ALA A 47 -16.59 -30.72 17.65
C ALA A 47 -15.21 -31.31 17.97
N HIS A 48 -14.37 -30.56 18.69
CA HIS A 48 -13.05 -31.00 19.12
C HIS A 48 -13.13 -32.30 19.94
N ARG A 49 -14.08 -32.38 20.90
CA ARG A 49 -14.29 -33.57 21.73
C ARG A 49 -14.69 -34.78 20.89
N ALA A 50 -15.57 -34.60 19.91
CA ALA A 50 -16.02 -35.69 19.04
C ALA A 50 -14.85 -36.33 18.28
N ILE A 51 -13.97 -35.52 17.69
CA ILE A 51 -12.81 -35.98 16.90
C ILE A 51 -11.55 -36.24 17.72
N SER A 52 -11.61 -36.09 19.04
CA SER A 52 -10.57 -36.55 19.97
C SER A 52 -10.79 -37.99 20.42
N ASN A 53 -11.94 -38.60 20.10
CA ASN A 53 -12.23 -39.98 20.45
C ASN A 53 -11.42 -40.95 19.56
N LYS A 54 -10.55 -41.76 20.18
CA LYS A 54 -9.70 -42.74 19.48
C LYS A 54 -10.51 -43.81 18.75
N GLU A 55 -11.61 -44.29 19.32
CA GLU A 55 -12.48 -45.29 18.69
C GLU A 55 -13.20 -44.72 17.48
N PHE A 56 -13.53 -43.42 17.51
CA PHE A 56 -14.10 -42.73 16.36
C PHE A 56 -13.08 -42.63 15.22
N LEU A 57 -11.86 -42.16 15.52
CA LEU A 57 -10.80 -42.02 14.52
C LEU A 57 -10.36 -43.35 13.91
N ALA A 58 -10.37 -44.43 14.70
CA ALA A 58 -10.01 -45.78 14.24
C ALA A 58 -10.94 -46.35 13.16
N LYS A 59 -12.14 -45.78 12.99
CA LYS A 59 -13.13 -46.18 11.97
C LYS A 59 -12.95 -45.45 10.63
N LEU A 60 -12.06 -44.47 10.56
CA LEU A 60 -11.86 -43.62 9.40
C LEU A 60 -10.69 -44.12 8.56
N ASP A 61 -10.74 -43.86 7.25
CA ASP A 61 -9.56 -44.09 6.41
C ASP A 61 -8.41 -43.13 6.76
N GLN A 62 -7.21 -43.43 6.28
CA GLN A 62 -6.02 -42.65 6.62
C GLN A 62 -6.10 -41.19 6.17
N LYS A 63 -6.76 -40.90 5.03
CA LYS A 63 -6.89 -39.54 4.49
C LYS A 63 -7.89 -38.74 5.34
N GLN A 64 -9.04 -39.33 5.66
CA GLN A 64 -10.04 -38.76 6.55
C GLN A 64 -9.46 -38.49 7.95
N MET A 65 -8.73 -39.46 8.50
CA MET A 65 -8.09 -39.32 9.80
C MET A 65 -7.08 -38.15 9.81
N ARG A 66 -6.20 -38.05 8.81
CA ARG A 66 -5.23 -36.93 8.71
C ARG A 66 -5.93 -35.57 8.65
N ALA A 67 -6.96 -35.45 7.83
CA ALA A 67 -7.76 -34.23 7.68
C ALA A 67 -8.45 -33.83 9.01
N LEU A 68 -9.08 -34.79 9.71
CA LEU A 68 -9.74 -34.51 10.99
C LEU A 68 -8.76 -34.24 12.14
N VAL A 69 -7.56 -34.86 12.14
CA VAL A 69 -6.52 -34.53 13.12
C VAL A 69 -6.03 -33.09 12.94
N SER A 70 -5.79 -32.66 11.70
CA SER A 70 -5.44 -31.27 11.42
C SER A 70 -6.55 -30.32 11.87
N TYR A 71 -7.81 -30.64 11.55
CA TYR A 71 -8.97 -29.84 11.96
C TYR A 71 -9.15 -29.79 13.49
N ARG A 72 -8.91 -30.89 14.21
CA ARG A 72 -8.90 -30.93 15.68
C ARG A 72 -7.89 -29.95 16.25
N ASP A 73 -6.67 -29.94 15.71
CA ASP A 73 -5.61 -29.06 16.18
C ASP A 73 -5.96 -27.58 15.92
N VAL A 74 -6.64 -27.27 14.81
CA VAL A 74 -7.18 -25.92 14.53
C VAL A 74 -8.25 -25.54 15.56
N LEU A 75 -9.17 -26.45 15.89
CA LEU A 75 -10.17 -26.19 16.94
C LEU A 75 -9.52 -25.95 18.31
N ALA A 76 -8.44 -26.67 18.63
CA ALA A 76 -7.70 -26.47 19.87
C ALA A 76 -7.07 -25.06 19.94
N ALA A 77 -6.44 -24.60 18.86
CA ALA A 77 -5.90 -23.24 18.76
C ALA A 77 -6.99 -22.16 18.88
N ASN A 78 -8.14 -22.35 18.22
CA ASN A 78 -9.27 -21.42 18.32
C ASN A 78 -9.85 -21.38 19.75
N LEU A 79 -9.96 -22.52 20.42
CA LEU A 79 -10.43 -22.60 21.82
C LEU A 79 -9.43 -21.93 22.77
N LEU A 80 -8.13 -22.05 22.51
CA LEU A 80 -7.09 -21.33 23.23
C LEU A 80 -7.20 -19.81 23.01
N ALA A 81 -7.37 -19.36 21.76
CA ALA A 81 -7.55 -17.94 21.43
C ALA A 81 -8.75 -17.33 22.17
N ALA A 82 -9.82 -18.12 22.33
CA ALA A 82 -11.03 -17.76 23.05
C ALA A 82 -10.93 -17.93 24.59
N HIS A 83 -9.73 -18.19 25.12
CA HIS A 83 -9.49 -18.41 26.56
C HIS A 83 -10.38 -19.49 27.19
N HIS A 84 -10.70 -20.55 26.44
CA HIS A 84 -11.55 -21.63 26.95
C HIS A 84 -10.85 -22.36 28.12
N PRO A 85 -11.49 -22.58 29.29
CA PRO A 85 -10.84 -23.13 30.48
C PRO A 85 -10.18 -24.51 30.33
N LYS A 86 -10.58 -25.29 29.33
CA LYS A 86 -9.98 -26.60 29.00
C LYS A 86 -8.74 -26.52 28.10
N PHE A 87 -8.42 -25.33 27.59
CA PHE A 87 -7.28 -25.05 26.72
C PHE A 87 -6.50 -23.84 27.26
N PRO A 88 -5.90 -23.93 28.47
CA PRO A 88 -5.10 -22.84 29.01
C PRO A 88 -3.77 -22.71 28.24
N PRO A 89 -3.19 -21.49 28.16
CA PRO A 89 -1.84 -21.33 27.66
C PRO A 89 -0.83 -22.06 28.59
N PRO A 90 0.38 -22.39 28.10
CA PRO A 90 1.46 -22.88 28.95
C PRO A 90 1.78 -21.92 30.10
N GLN A 91 2.32 -22.46 31.19
CA GLN A 91 2.79 -21.66 32.33
C GLN A 91 3.83 -20.63 31.86
N GLY A 92 3.78 -19.43 32.44
CA GLY A 92 4.70 -18.34 32.10
C GLY A 92 4.25 -17.46 30.94
N TYR A 93 3.09 -17.74 30.32
CA TYR A 93 2.49 -16.88 29.30
C TYR A 93 1.25 -16.17 29.82
N THR A 94 1.14 -14.88 29.49
CA THR A 94 -0.08 -14.09 29.69
C THR A 94 -0.62 -13.60 28.35
N GLY A 95 -1.94 -13.75 28.17
CA GLY A 95 -2.63 -13.38 26.93
C GLY A 95 -3.15 -11.94 26.98
N GLU A 96 -3.00 -11.24 25.86
CA GLU A 96 -3.50 -9.88 25.64
C GLU A 96 -4.13 -9.78 24.24
N ASN A 97 -5.12 -8.89 24.10
CA ASN A 97 -5.78 -8.66 22.82
C ASN A 97 -5.14 -7.50 22.09
N HIS A 98 -4.75 -7.72 20.83
CA HIS A 98 -4.25 -6.68 19.94
C HIS A 98 -4.97 -6.77 18.61
N LYS A 99 -5.72 -5.72 18.26
CA LYS A 99 -6.45 -5.63 16.98
C LYS A 99 -7.41 -6.81 16.73
N GLY A 100 -7.87 -7.50 17.77
CA GLY A 100 -8.72 -8.68 17.67
C GLY A 100 -7.99 -10.02 17.63
N TRP A 101 -6.65 -10.03 17.63
CA TRP A 101 -5.84 -11.23 17.83
C TRP A 101 -5.50 -11.43 19.31
N THR A 102 -5.37 -12.69 19.71
CA THR A 102 -4.81 -13.06 21.02
C THR A 102 -3.30 -13.25 20.88
N ILE A 103 -2.54 -12.44 21.62
CA ILE A 103 -1.08 -12.52 21.70
C ILE A 103 -0.71 -12.98 23.10
N PHE A 104 0.03 -14.09 23.20
CA PHE A 104 0.56 -14.60 24.44
C PHE A 104 2.01 -14.18 24.59
N VAL A 105 2.34 -13.49 25.67
CA VAL A 105 3.69 -12.98 25.92
C VAL A 105 4.29 -13.71 27.12
N HIS A 106 5.50 -14.25 26.96
CA HIS A 106 6.21 -14.90 28.05
C HIS A 106 6.69 -13.87 29.10
N GLU A 107 6.53 -14.19 30.39
CA GLU A 107 6.90 -13.29 31.49
C GLU A 107 8.39 -12.93 31.49
N ASP A 108 9.28 -13.82 31.01
CA ASP A 108 10.71 -13.50 30.92
C ASP A 108 11.01 -12.35 29.94
N LEU A 109 10.21 -12.20 28.88
CA LEU A 109 10.38 -11.09 27.95
C LEU A 109 9.96 -9.77 28.60
N LYS A 110 8.86 -9.78 29.36
CA LYS A 110 8.41 -8.62 30.13
C LYS A 110 9.42 -8.22 31.21
N LYS A 111 10.09 -9.20 31.82
CA LYS A 111 11.08 -8.97 32.87
C LYS A 111 12.44 -8.52 32.33
N ASN A 112 12.95 -9.19 31.31
CA ASN A 112 14.34 -9.04 30.88
C ASN A 112 14.48 -8.19 29.60
N HIS A 113 13.40 -7.99 28.83
CA HIS A 113 13.37 -7.21 27.58
C HIS A 113 12.11 -6.30 27.49
N PRO A 114 11.79 -5.49 28.51
CA PRO A 114 10.51 -4.76 28.58
C PRO A 114 10.32 -3.78 27.42
N GLU A 115 11.35 -3.02 27.07
CA GLU A 115 11.25 -2.00 26.01
C GLU A 115 11.18 -2.63 24.62
N GLU A 116 11.98 -3.68 24.37
CA GLU A 116 11.93 -4.44 23.11
C GLU A 116 10.59 -5.16 22.95
N THR A 117 10.04 -5.73 24.02
CA THR A 117 8.73 -6.37 24.02
C THR A 117 7.63 -5.37 23.70
N LYS A 118 7.63 -4.20 24.35
CA LYS A 118 6.66 -3.13 24.08
C LYS A 118 6.76 -2.63 22.63
N LEU A 119 7.98 -2.46 22.13
CA LEU A 119 8.19 -2.06 20.74
C LEU A 119 7.75 -3.15 19.75
N ALA A 120 8.05 -4.43 20.01
CA ALA A 120 7.63 -5.54 19.17
C ALA A 120 6.11 -5.66 19.11
N LEU A 121 5.42 -5.48 20.23
CA LEU A 121 3.95 -5.45 20.28
C LEU A 121 3.38 -4.28 19.46
N HIS A 122 3.98 -3.10 19.57
CA HIS A 122 3.58 -1.96 18.75
C HIS A 122 3.77 -2.23 17.25
N LEU A 123 4.93 -2.75 16.84
CA LEU A 123 5.24 -3.05 15.45
C LEU A 123 4.37 -4.18 14.88
N LEU A 124 4.14 -5.24 15.66
CA LEU A 124 3.19 -6.29 15.30
C LEU A 124 1.77 -5.72 15.18
N GLY A 125 1.35 -4.86 16.10
CA GLY A 125 0.06 -4.17 16.04
C GLY A 125 -0.13 -3.34 14.76
N ASN A 126 0.93 -2.71 14.25
CA ASN A 126 0.91 -2.00 12.97
C ASN A 126 0.74 -2.99 11.79
N GLN A 127 1.48 -4.11 11.77
CA GLN A 127 1.32 -5.14 10.74
C GLN A 127 -0.08 -5.77 10.76
N LEU A 128 -0.62 -6.09 11.94
CA LEU A 128 -1.97 -6.63 12.07
C LEU A 128 -3.04 -5.63 11.59
N GLN A 129 -2.83 -4.33 11.80
CA GLN A 129 -3.71 -3.30 11.24
C GLN A 129 -3.63 -3.26 9.71
N ASP A 130 -2.42 -3.32 9.14
CA ASP A 130 -2.25 -3.40 7.68
C ASP A 130 -2.96 -4.63 7.08
N ILE A 131 -2.92 -5.78 7.78
CA ILE A 131 -3.64 -6.99 7.38
C ILE A 131 -5.17 -6.77 7.41
N ILE A 132 -5.70 -6.16 8.48
CA ILE A 132 -7.13 -5.80 8.56
C ILE A 132 -7.54 -4.95 7.37
N ASP A 133 -6.71 -3.98 7.02
CA ASP A 133 -7.06 -2.99 6.02
C ASP A 133 -7.01 -3.58 4.61
N ARG A 134 -6.05 -4.48 4.32
CA ARG A 134 -5.73 -4.89 2.93
C ARG A 134 -6.20 -6.29 2.53
N VAL A 135 -6.33 -7.21 3.48
CA VAL A 135 -6.74 -8.60 3.18
C VAL A 135 -8.27 -8.71 3.26
N PRO A 136 -8.94 -9.51 2.40
CA PRO A 136 -10.40 -9.63 2.44
C PRO A 136 -10.95 -10.00 3.84
N ALA A 137 -11.97 -9.26 4.28
CA ALA A 137 -12.51 -9.35 5.64
C ALA A 137 -12.82 -10.77 6.12
N PRO A 138 -13.41 -11.69 5.31
CA PRO A 138 -13.62 -13.06 5.74
C PRO A 138 -12.31 -13.78 6.12
N ALA A 139 -11.24 -13.58 5.35
CA ALA A 139 -9.93 -14.17 5.65
C ALA A 139 -9.32 -13.54 6.91
N VAL A 140 -9.47 -12.22 7.11
CA VAL A 140 -9.05 -11.54 8.34
C VAL A 140 -9.79 -12.07 9.58
N ASP A 141 -11.10 -12.24 9.49
CA ASP A 141 -11.91 -12.78 10.60
C ASP A 141 -11.50 -14.20 10.97
N TYR A 142 -11.02 -14.98 9.98
CA TYR A 142 -10.40 -16.26 10.24
C TYR A 142 -9.02 -16.10 10.90
N MET A 143 -8.13 -15.28 10.33
CA MET A 143 -6.77 -15.07 10.82
C MET A 143 -6.74 -14.59 12.27
N LYS A 144 -7.72 -13.78 12.72
CA LYS A 144 -7.89 -13.36 14.13
C LYS A 144 -8.01 -14.50 15.13
N LYS A 145 -8.38 -15.70 14.67
CA LYS A 145 -8.48 -16.91 15.50
C LYS A 145 -7.15 -17.62 15.69
N VAL A 146 -6.10 -17.23 14.95
CA VAL A 146 -4.76 -17.79 15.03
C VAL A 146 -3.98 -17.08 16.16
N PRO A 147 -3.68 -17.75 17.29
CA PRO A 147 -2.89 -17.15 18.35
C PRO A 147 -1.47 -16.80 17.91
N HIS A 148 -0.92 -15.74 18.51
CA HIS A 148 0.47 -15.35 18.37
C HIS A 148 1.20 -15.56 19.71
N TRP A 149 2.47 -15.94 19.67
CA TRP A 149 3.31 -16.15 20.86
C TRP A 149 4.57 -15.32 20.77
N PHE A 150 4.86 -14.56 21.82
CA PHE A 150 6.16 -13.93 22.02
C PHE A 150 6.93 -14.78 23.03
N SER A 151 7.97 -15.44 22.54
CA SER A 151 8.76 -16.42 23.29
C SER A 151 10.22 -15.97 23.39
N PRO A 152 10.94 -16.31 24.47
CA PRO A 152 12.39 -16.16 24.51
C PRO A 152 13.06 -17.03 23.43
N SER A 153 14.13 -16.52 22.81
CA SER A 153 14.96 -17.32 21.91
C SER A 153 15.64 -18.46 22.67
N LYS A 154 15.64 -19.66 22.08
CA LYS A 154 16.43 -20.80 22.56
C LYS A 154 17.71 -20.91 21.72
N ASN A 155 18.86 -20.99 22.40
CA ASN A 155 20.18 -21.22 21.78
C ASN A 155 20.58 -20.20 20.70
N GLY A 156 20.08 -18.96 20.77
CA GLY A 156 20.40 -17.90 19.82
C GLY A 156 19.71 -18.01 18.46
N ASN A 157 18.87 -19.03 18.23
CA ASN A 157 18.00 -19.08 17.05
C ASN A 157 16.80 -18.18 17.29
N SER A 158 16.67 -17.11 16.51
CA SER A 158 15.57 -16.16 16.54
C SER A 158 14.88 -16.10 15.17
N SER A 159 13.58 -16.31 15.16
CA SER A 159 12.76 -16.29 13.94
C SER A 159 11.29 -16.07 14.29
N ALA A 160 10.46 -15.82 13.27
CA ALA A 160 9.02 -16.04 13.33
C ALA A 160 8.70 -17.36 12.63
N CYS A 161 7.74 -18.13 13.14
CA CYS A 161 7.31 -19.35 12.47
C CYS A 161 5.86 -19.72 12.78
N HIS A 162 5.20 -20.30 11.78
CA HIS A 162 3.98 -21.08 11.96
C HIS A 162 4.31 -22.51 12.40
N HIS A 163 3.53 -23.03 13.35
CA HIS A 163 3.67 -24.39 13.88
C HIS A 163 2.55 -25.32 13.34
N PRO A 164 2.78 -26.15 12.31
CA PRO A 164 1.70 -26.84 11.61
C PRO A 164 1.18 -28.11 12.30
N SER A 165 1.87 -28.65 13.31
CA SER A 165 1.58 -30.00 13.82
C SER A 165 1.83 -30.18 15.32
N SER A 166 0.77 -30.52 16.06
CA SER A 166 0.84 -30.90 17.47
C SER A 166 1.68 -32.17 17.69
N GLY A 167 1.64 -33.11 16.74
CA GLY A 167 2.41 -34.36 16.81
C GLY A 167 3.91 -34.10 16.74
N TRP A 168 4.33 -33.21 15.84
CA TRP A 168 5.74 -32.82 15.72
C TRP A 168 6.22 -32.09 16.97
N LEU A 169 5.43 -31.14 17.49
CA LEU A 169 5.75 -30.41 18.72
C LEU A 169 5.95 -31.36 19.90
N LYS A 170 5.03 -32.31 20.09
CA LYS A 170 5.13 -33.32 21.15
C LYS A 170 6.39 -34.18 21.01
N ALA A 171 6.69 -34.64 19.80
CA ALA A 171 7.85 -35.49 19.54
C ALA A 171 9.20 -34.77 19.78
N ASN A 172 9.21 -33.43 19.69
CA ASN A 172 10.40 -32.60 19.87
C ASN A 172 10.42 -31.83 21.21
N GLY A 173 9.52 -32.15 22.15
CA GLY A 173 9.53 -31.56 23.50
C GLY A 173 9.03 -30.12 23.57
N PHE A 174 8.26 -29.65 22.59
CA PHE A 174 7.62 -28.34 22.60
C PHE A 174 6.19 -28.41 23.16
N PRO A 175 5.66 -27.31 23.74
CA PRO A 175 4.26 -27.23 24.15
C PRO A 175 3.31 -27.47 22.97
N VAL A 176 2.40 -28.43 23.11
CA VAL A 176 1.43 -28.77 22.07
C VAL A 176 0.44 -27.63 21.79
N GLN A 177 0.29 -26.69 22.72
CA GLN A 177 -0.51 -25.47 22.60
C GLN A 177 -0.04 -24.54 21.48
N PHE A 178 1.22 -24.68 21.03
CA PHE A 178 1.74 -23.90 19.90
C PHE A 178 1.23 -24.43 18.55
N SER A 179 0.61 -25.62 18.51
CA SER A 179 0.08 -26.18 17.27
C SER A 179 -0.96 -25.25 16.64
N LYS A 180 -0.85 -25.03 15.33
CA LYS A 180 -1.72 -24.16 14.52
C LYS A 180 -1.68 -22.69 14.94
N THR A 181 -0.54 -22.25 15.47
CA THR A 181 -0.31 -20.86 15.93
C THR A 181 0.99 -20.29 15.35
N ILE A 182 1.27 -19.03 15.64
CA ILE A 182 2.48 -18.33 15.19
C ILE A 182 3.35 -17.99 16.40
N GLU A 183 4.65 -18.26 16.33
CA GLU A 183 5.62 -17.93 17.37
C GLU A 183 6.68 -16.95 16.86
N TYR A 184 6.98 -15.94 17.67
CA TYR A 184 8.06 -14.98 17.47
C TYR A 184 9.08 -15.14 18.60
N THR A 185 10.30 -15.54 18.22
CA THR A 185 11.44 -15.69 19.14
C THR A 185 12.48 -14.59 18.98
N ASN A 186 12.28 -13.69 18.02
CA ASN A 186 13.18 -12.60 17.64
C ASN A 186 12.86 -11.27 18.33
N ILE A 187 12.21 -11.28 19.49
CA ILE A 187 11.73 -10.06 20.17
C ILE A 187 12.83 -8.99 20.35
N PRO A 188 14.07 -9.33 20.80
CA PRO A 188 15.13 -8.33 20.90
C PRO A 188 15.60 -7.73 19.56
N GLN A 189 15.38 -8.42 18.43
CA GLN A 189 15.74 -7.98 17.08
C GLN A 189 14.52 -7.61 16.21
N PHE A 190 13.30 -7.63 16.77
CA PHE A 190 12.05 -7.55 16.01
C PHE A 190 11.97 -6.31 15.12
N LYS A 191 12.47 -5.17 15.61
CA LYS A 191 12.56 -3.93 14.81
C LYS A 191 13.42 -4.11 13.56
N GLN A 192 14.59 -4.73 13.67
CA GLN A 192 15.48 -4.92 12.54
C GLN A 192 14.89 -5.91 11.53
N ASP A 193 14.24 -6.97 12.02
CA ASP A 193 13.56 -7.93 11.16
C ASP A 193 12.36 -7.32 10.45
N THR A 194 11.57 -6.48 11.11
CA THR A 194 10.45 -5.77 10.46
C THR A 194 10.89 -4.68 9.49
N MET A 195 12.08 -4.08 9.68
CA MET A 195 12.69 -3.20 8.66
C MET A 195 13.12 -3.97 7.41
N ARG A 196 13.43 -5.27 7.54
CA ARG A 196 13.76 -6.15 6.43
C ARG A 196 12.49 -6.71 5.78
N MET A 197 11.65 -7.36 6.58
CA MET A 197 10.37 -8.01 6.27
C MET A 197 9.20 -7.20 6.83
N PRO A 198 8.71 -6.19 6.11
CA PRO A 198 7.64 -5.31 6.60
C PRO A 198 6.31 -6.04 6.79
N ASN A 199 6.13 -7.24 6.23
CA ASN A 199 4.91 -8.07 6.35
C ASN A 199 5.17 -9.43 7.02
N LEU A 200 6.11 -9.49 7.96
CA LEU A 200 6.44 -10.70 8.73
C LEU A 200 5.20 -11.43 9.31
N ALA A 201 4.24 -10.71 9.88
CA ALA A 201 3.02 -11.32 10.40
C ALA A 201 2.12 -11.91 9.30
N LEU A 202 2.01 -11.25 8.14
CA LEU A 202 1.24 -11.75 7.01
C LEU A 202 1.90 -12.99 6.41
N HIS A 203 3.23 -13.07 6.38
CA HIS A 203 3.97 -14.26 5.97
C HIS A 203 3.53 -15.48 6.80
N GLU A 204 3.65 -15.40 8.11
CA GLU A 204 3.30 -16.51 9.01
C GLU A 204 1.81 -16.82 9.01
N LEU A 205 0.96 -15.78 8.89
CA LEU A 205 -0.49 -15.97 8.73
C LEU A 205 -0.85 -16.58 7.38
N SER A 206 -0.05 -16.40 6.34
CA SER A 206 -0.22 -17.08 5.04
C SER A 206 0.08 -18.57 5.18
N HIS A 207 1.14 -18.94 5.91
CA HIS A 207 1.38 -20.35 6.28
C HIS A 207 0.22 -20.93 7.09
N ALA A 208 -0.28 -20.20 8.07
CA ALA A 208 -1.44 -20.61 8.85
C ALA A 208 -2.69 -20.78 7.97
N TYR A 209 -2.99 -19.82 7.09
CA TYR A 209 -4.13 -19.89 6.19
C TYR A 209 -4.01 -21.06 5.21
N HIS A 210 -2.84 -21.26 4.60
CA HIS A 210 -2.56 -22.38 3.72
C HIS A 210 -2.75 -23.71 4.45
N ASN A 211 -2.14 -23.86 5.63
CA ASN A 211 -2.17 -25.11 6.39
C ASN A 211 -3.55 -25.41 6.99
N HIS A 212 -4.28 -24.38 7.42
CA HIS A 212 -5.55 -24.57 8.09
C HIS A 212 -6.70 -24.67 7.09
N ILE A 213 -6.76 -23.80 6.08
CA ILE A 213 -7.91 -23.66 5.18
C ILE A 213 -7.69 -24.38 3.87
N LEU A 214 -6.56 -24.16 3.17
CA LEU A 214 -6.33 -24.66 1.81
C LEU A 214 -5.83 -26.11 1.76
N GLY A 215 -5.09 -26.51 2.79
CA GLY A 215 -4.35 -27.77 2.84
C GLY A 215 -2.99 -27.69 2.14
N ASP A 216 -2.01 -28.41 2.67
CA ASP A 216 -0.63 -28.40 2.17
C ASP A 216 -0.49 -28.95 0.73
N ASP A 217 -1.50 -29.67 0.24
CA ASP A 217 -1.62 -30.28 -1.09
C ASP A 217 -2.47 -29.46 -2.08
N HIS A 218 -2.73 -28.18 -1.79
CA HIS A 218 -3.52 -27.30 -2.68
C HIS A 218 -2.96 -27.26 -4.11
N GLN A 219 -3.69 -27.89 -5.04
CA GLN A 219 -3.16 -28.26 -6.36
C GLN A 219 -2.78 -27.05 -7.21
N GLU A 220 -3.58 -25.97 -7.18
CA GLU A 220 -3.31 -24.79 -8.03
C GLU A 220 -2.04 -24.05 -7.59
N ILE A 221 -1.83 -23.93 -6.27
CA ILE A 221 -0.64 -23.30 -5.69
C ILE A 221 0.59 -24.15 -6.01
N PHE A 222 0.49 -25.48 -5.86
CA PHE A 222 1.56 -26.39 -6.21
C PHE A 222 1.94 -26.31 -7.71
N LEU A 223 0.96 -26.24 -8.61
CA LEU A 223 1.20 -26.10 -10.05
C LEU A 223 1.80 -24.74 -10.39
N ALA A 224 1.38 -23.66 -9.73
CA ALA A 224 1.98 -22.34 -9.89
C ALA A 224 3.44 -22.32 -9.42
N TYR A 225 3.71 -22.83 -8.22
CA TYR A 225 5.06 -23.01 -7.69
C TYR A 225 5.97 -23.77 -8.66
N ARG A 226 5.53 -24.93 -9.18
CA ARG A 226 6.33 -25.72 -10.14
C ARG A 226 6.62 -24.94 -11.42
N ARG A 227 5.68 -24.12 -11.88
CA ARG A 227 5.86 -23.26 -13.06
C ARG A 227 6.88 -22.16 -12.79
N ALA A 228 6.76 -21.46 -11.67
CA ALA A 228 7.69 -20.44 -11.22
C ALA A 228 9.11 -21.01 -11.09
N LYS A 229 9.25 -22.15 -10.40
CA LYS A 229 10.53 -22.85 -10.24
C LYS A 229 11.15 -23.27 -11.58
N LYS A 230 10.34 -23.78 -12.52
CA LYS A 230 10.81 -24.16 -13.87
C LYS A 230 11.23 -22.94 -14.70
N SER A 231 10.63 -21.77 -14.47
CA SER A 231 10.96 -20.55 -15.23
C SER A 231 12.35 -20.01 -14.91
N GLY A 232 12.87 -20.27 -13.71
CA GLY A 232 14.15 -19.74 -13.23
C GLY A 232 14.15 -18.25 -12.89
N THR A 233 13.02 -17.54 -13.00
CA THR A 233 12.95 -16.08 -12.78
C THR A 233 13.21 -15.68 -11.32
N TYR A 234 13.00 -16.59 -10.38
CA TYR A 234 13.25 -16.41 -8.95
C TYR A 234 14.68 -16.75 -8.53
N ILE A 235 15.63 -16.88 -9.46
CA ILE A 235 17.05 -17.16 -9.16
C ILE A 235 17.84 -15.86 -9.24
N ASP A 236 18.81 -15.67 -8.34
CA ASP A 236 19.72 -14.51 -8.29
C ASP A 236 18.99 -13.16 -8.15
N VAL A 237 17.84 -13.16 -7.49
CA VAL A 237 17.03 -11.96 -7.28
C VAL A 237 17.53 -11.13 -6.08
N PRO A 238 17.45 -9.79 -6.14
CA PRO A 238 17.91 -8.94 -5.06
C PRO A 238 17.00 -9.05 -3.83
N ARG A 239 17.61 -9.01 -2.65
CA ARG A 239 16.93 -9.03 -1.36
C ARG A 239 17.30 -7.80 -0.53
N ARG A 240 16.34 -7.26 0.20
CA ARG A 240 16.52 -6.19 1.19
C ARG A 240 17.17 -6.76 2.45
N THR A 241 18.10 -6.03 3.04
CA THR A 241 18.83 -6.51 4.23
C THR A 241 18.26 -5.98 5.55
N GLY A 242 17.41 -4.95 5.51
CA GLY A 242 17.02 -4.16 6.68
C GLY A 242 18.14 -3.26 7.22
N VAL A 243 19.31 -3.20 6.56
CA VAL A 243 20.47 -2.40 6.97
C VAL A 243 20.58 -1.17 6.07
N PRO A 244 20.39 0.07 6.57
CA PRO A 244 20.36 1.28 5.74
C PRO A 244 21.62 1.53 4.90
N ARG A 245 22.79 1.15 5.42
CA ARG A 245 24.08 1.34 4.74
C ARG A 245 24.37 0.29 3.65
N GLN A 246 23.65 -0.83 3.67
CA GLN A 246 23.79 -1.92 2.71
C GLN A 246 22.40 -2.43 2.33
N PRO A 247 21.54 -1.59 1.73
CA PRO A 247 20.09 -1.82 1.71
C PRO A 247 19.68 -3.00 0.84
N LEU A 248 20.55 -3.45 -0.08
CA LEU A 248 20.34 -4.59 -0.95
C LEU A 248 21.50 -5.57 -0.88
N LYS A 249 21.18 -6.86 -1.02
CA LYS A 249 22.12 -7.94 -1.24
C LYS A 249 21.51 -8.94 -2.22
N THR A 250 22.23 -9.26 -3.28
CA THR A 250 21.87 -10.37 -4.17
C THR A 250 22.55 -11.63 -3.66
N TYR A 251 21.75 -12.64 -3.35
CA TYR A 251 22.25 -13.98 -3.03
C TYR A 251 22.24 -14.79 -4.31
N HIS A 252 23.30 -15.56 -4.55
CA HIS A 252 23.33 -16.48 -5.68
C HIS A 252 22.51 -17.73 -5.35
N GLY A 253 21.60 -18.10 -6.24
CA GLY A 253 20.71 -19.23 -6.09
C GLY A 253 19.22 -18.85 -5.97
N PRO A 254 18.37 -19.85 -5.69
CA PRO A 254 16.92 -19.66 -5.63
C PRO A 254 16.51 -18.75 -4.47
N ALA A 255 15.54 -17.86 -4.73
CA ALA A 255 14.84 -17.08 -3.71
C ALA A 255 14.16 -17.98 -2.68
N TYR A 256 13.84 -17.43 -1.51
CA TYR A 256 13.19 -18.18 -0.41
C TYR A 256 11.86 -18.82 -0.84
N ALA A 257 11.07 -18.09 -1.65
CA ALA A 257 9.86 -18.58 -2.30
C ALA A 257 10.06 -19.92 -3.03
N MET A 258 11.25 -20.24 -3.52
CA MET A 258 11.51 -21.45 -4.30
C MET A 258 11.81 -22.69 -3.46
N ASN A 259 11.86 -22.57 -2.13
CA ASN A 259 12.09 -23.70 -1.22
C ASN A 259 10.99 -24.75 -1.32
N ASN A 260 9.73 -24.33 -1.20
CA ASN A 260 8.55 -25.19 -1.34
C ASN A 260 7.32 -24.33 -1.72
N GLN A 261 6.18 -24.96 -1.98
CA GLN A 261 4.96 -24.27 -2.41
C GLN A 261 4.34 -23.38 -1.32
N MET A 262 4.58 -23.66 -0.03
CA MET A 262 4.10 -22.84 1.08
C MET A 262 4.88 -21.53 1.17
N GLU A 263 6.21 -21.57 1.05
CA GLU A 263 7.02 -20.34 0.97
C GLU A 263 6.65 -19.52 -0.25
N TYR A 264 6.47 -20.17 -1.41
CA TYR A 264 6.00 -19.47 -2.60
C TYR A 264 4.66 -18.76 -2.38
N PHE A 265 3.72 -19.42 -1.71
CA PHE A 265 2.43 -18.81 -1.38
C PHE A 265 2.56 -17.64 -0.40
N ALA A 266 3.35 -17.78 0.66
CA ALA A 266 3.56 -16.72 1.64
C ALA A 266 4.25 -15.48 1.02
N GLU A 267 5.34 -15.71 0.30
CA GLU A 267 6.14 -14.66 -0.35
C GLU A 267 5.36 -13.91 -1.44
N THR A 268 4.56 -14.62 -2.24
CA THR A 268 3.69 -13.98 -3.24
C THR A 268 2.48 -13.29 -2.61
N THR A 269 1.99 -13.76 -1.46
CA THR A 269 0.94 -13.08 -0.69
C THR A 269 1.45 -11.75 -0.10
N GLU A 270 2.67 -11.74 0.45
CA GLU A 270 3.30 -10.50 0.93
C GLU A 270 3.42 -9.45 -0.17
N ALA A 271 3.92 -9.85 -1.34
CA ALA A 271 4.03 -8.95 -2.48
C ALA A 271 2.65 -8.46 -2.96
N TYR A 272 1.63 -9.32 -2.95
CA TYR A 272 0.30 -8.97 -3.43
C TYR A 272 -0.44 -7.95 -2.55
N PHE A 273 -0.46 -8.15 -1.23
CA PHE A 273 -1.18 -7.26 -0.30
C PHE A 273 -0.32 -6.14 0.31
N GLY A 274 1.00 -6.22 0.20
CA GLY A 274 1.90 -5.29 0.86
C GLY A 274 3.26 -5.18 0.19
N GLU A 275 4.29 -5.39 0.99
CA GLU A 275 5.68 -5.31 0.57
C GLU A 275 6.45 -6.55 1.02
N ASN A 276 7.25 -7.11 0.12
CA ASN A 276 8.15 -8.23 0.37
C ASN A 276 9.61 -7.74 0.58
N ASP A 277 10.44 -8.53 1.27
CA ASP A 277 11.88 -8.31 1.41
C ASP A 277 12.70 -8.81 0.22
N ILE A 278 12.15 -9.69 -0.61
CA ILE A 278 12.77 -10.24 -1.82
C ILE A 278 11.92 -9.95 -3.06
N THR A 279 12.55 -9.85 -4.23
CA THR A 279 11.79 -9.60 -5.49
C THR A 279 10.89 -10.80 -5.80
N PRO A 280 9.64 -10.59 -6.21
CA PRO A 280 8.96 -9.29 -6.41
C PRO A 280 8.53 -8.59 -5.11
N TYR A 281 8.82 -7.29 -4.99
CA TYR A 281 8.64 -6.53 -3.74
C TYR A 281 7.22 -6.04 -3.46
N ASP A 282 6.37 -5.88 -4.47
CA ASP A 282 5.01 -5.36 -4.35
C ASP A 282 4.13 -5.91 -5.47
N CYS A 283 2.84 -5.57 -5.47
CA CYS A 283 1.87 -6.15 -6.39
C CYS A 283 2.20 -5.81 -7.85
N ALA A 284 2.68 -4.58 -8.13
CA ALA A 284 3.08 -4.18 -9.47
C ALA A 284 4.28 -5.01 -9.96
N ALA A 285 5.29 -5.20 -9.12
CA ALA A 285 6.42 -6.07 -9.42
C ALA A 285 6.00 -7.55 -9.58
N LEU A 286 5.04 -8.03 -8.78
CA LEU A 286 4.53 -9.40 -8.87
C LEU A 286 3.78 -9.64 -10.18
N ILE A 287 2.96 -8.68 -10.64
CA ILE A 287 2.29 -8.74 -11.94
C ILE A 287 3.30 -8.84 -13.08
N GLU A 288 4.40 -8.09 -13.03
CA GLU A 288 5.45 -8.17 -14.04
C GLU A 288 6.24 -9.47 -13.98
N HIS A 289 6.52 -9.97 -12.77
CA HIS A 289 7.40 -11.12 -12.54
C HIS A 289 6.70 -12.46 -12.73
N ASP A 290 5.51 -12.62 -12.16
CA ASP A 290 4.72 -13.85 -12.22
C ASP A 290 3.21 -13.53 -12.35
N PRO A 291 2.75 -13.05 -13.52
CA PRO A 291 1.36 -12.66 -13.72
C PRO A 291 0.36 -13.81 -13.53
N LYS A 292 0.81 -15.07 -13.54
CA LYS A 292 -0.06 -16.25 -13.45
C LYS A 292 -0.48 -16.60 -12.03
N ILE A 293 0.23 -16.09 -11.01
CA ILE A 293 -0.14 -16.28 -9.60
C ILE A 293 -1.26 -15.33 -9.17
N ILE A 294 -1.39 -14.18 -9.83
CA ILE A 294 -2.39 -13.14 -9.52
C ILE A 294 -3.83 -13.68 -9.45
N PRO A 295 -4.38 -14.35 -10.48
CA PRO A 295 -5.75 -14.85 -10.40
C PRO A 295 -5.93 -15.96 -9.34
N ILE A 296 -4.87 -16.72 -9.04
CA ILE A 296 -4.91 -17.75 -7.99
C ILE A 296 -5.00 -17.08 -6.61
N LEU A 297 -4.16 -16.08 -6.35
CA LEU A 297 -4.21 -15.30 -5.11
C LEU A 297 -5.57 -14.60 -4.93
N GLU A 298 -6.10 -14.03 -6.01
CA GLU A 298 -7.42 -13.39 -6.00
C GLU A 298 -8.52 -14.37 -5.60
N ASP A 299 -8.50 -15.59 -6.13
CA ASP A 299 -9.51 -16.62 -5.81
C ASP A 299 -9.36 -17.15 -4.39
N VAL A 300 -8.15 -17.60 -4.00
CA VAL A 300 -7.93 -18.25 -2.69
C VAL A 300 -8.13 -17.30 -1.51
N TRP A 301 -7.78 -16.03 -1.66
CA TRP A 301 -8.01 -15.00 -0.65
C TRP A 301 -9.42 -14.38 -0.74
N GLY A 302 -10.15 -14.62 -1.84
CA GLY A 302 -11.48 -14.07 -2.05
C GLY A 302 -11.49 -12.57 -2.34
N VAL A 303 -10.49 -12.09 -3.08
CA VAL A 303 -10.34 -10.68 -3.46
C VAL A 303 -11.46 -10.27 -4.41
N THR A 304 -12.08 -9.12 -4.13
CA THR A 304 -13.05 -8.49 -5.02
C THR A 304 -12.45 -7.24 -5.62
N LYS A 305 -12.33 -7.18 -6.95
CA LYS A 305 -11.78 -6.02 -7.65
C LYS A 305 -12.68 -4.81 -7.47
N SER A 306 -12.09 -3.69 -7.08
CA SER A 306 -12.81 -2.42 -7.01
C SER A 306 -13.13 -1.89 -8.40
N LYS A 307 -14.30 -1.27 -8.55
CA LYS A 307 -14.64 -0.49 -9.75
C LYS A 307 -14.03 0.91 -9.72
N ASN A 308 -13.61 1.38 -8.54
CA ASN A 308 -12.98 2.68 -8.40
C ASN A 308 -11.55 2.60 -8.96
N ILE A 309 -11.22 3.46 -9.92
CA ILE A 309 -9.96 3.37 -10.64
C ILE A 309 -8.71 3.48 -9.73
N LEU A 310 -8.76 4.34 -8.71
CA LEU A 310 -7.64 4.48 -7.78
C LEU A 310 -7.38 3.20 -6.98
N LEU A 311 -8.45 2.49 -6.60
CA LEU A 311 -8.37 1.23 -5.87
C LEU A 311 -8.09 0.02 -6.78
N ALA A 312 -8.18 0.20 -8.10
CA ALA A 312 -7.90 -0.85 -9.08
C ALA A 312 -6.49 -0.73 -9.72
N SER A 313 -5.78 0.37 -9.44
CA SER A 313 -4.46 0.64 -10.00
C SER A 313 -3.36 0.19 -9.04
N ASN A 314 -2.38 -0.58 -9.51
CA ASN A 314 -1.25 -1.06 -8.69
C ASN A 314 -0.05 -0.13 -8.80
N ARG A 315 0.10 0.58 -9.92
CA ARG A 315 1.12 1.60 -10.12
C ARG A 315 0.56 2.90 -10.67
N ILE A 316 0.78 3.99 -9.95
CA ILE A 316 0.24 5.32 -10.26
C ILE A 316 1.39 6.31 -10.50
N LEU A 317 1.43 6.90 -11.70
CA LEU A 317 2.43 7.90 -12.09
C LEU A 317 1.84 9.32 -12.01
N PHE A 318 2.47 10.20 -11.24
CA PHE A 318 2.13 11.62 -11.19
C PHE A 318 3.12 12.42 -12.04
N LEU A 319 2.63 13.01 -13.13
CA LEU A 319 3.33 13.93 -14.01
C LEU A 319 2.86 15.36 -13.75
N GLY A 320 3.80 16.29 -13.70
CA GLY A 320 3.50 17.71 -13.53
C GLY A 320 4.74 18.54 -13.36
N ASP A 321 4.53 19.81 -13.06
CA ASP A 321 5.61 20.79 -12.88
C ASP A 321 6.12 20.88 -11.43
N SER A 322 6.54 22.09 -11.01
CA SER A 322 7.00 22.37 -9.64
C SER A 322 5.93 22.14 -8.57
N ILE A 323 4.65 22.32 -8.89
CA ILE A 323 3.55 22.04 -7.94
C ILE A 323 3.51 20.54 -7.66
N THR A 324 3.61 19.71 -8.69
CA THR A 324 3.68 18.24 -8.52
C THR A 324 4.97 17.82 -7.83
N ALA A 325 6.10 18.49 -8.11
CA ALA A 325 7.36 18.27 -7.41
C ALA A 325 7.32 18.64 -5.91
N GLY A 326 6.35 19.44 -5.47
CA GLY A 326 6.05 19.71 -4.06
C GLY A 326 5.43 18.52 -3.31
N ARG A 327 4.76 17.61 -4.03
CA ARG A 327 4.26 16.28 -3.58
C ARG A 327 3.29 16.21 -2.40
N HIS A 328 3.04 17.28 -1.65
CA HIS A 328 2.25 17.18 -0.42
C HIS A 328 0.84 16.59 -0.65
N PHE A 329 0.17 16.93 -1.76
CA PHE A 329 -1.14 16.35 -2.09
C PHE A 329 -1.03 14.85 -2.45
N ILE A 330 0.11 14.40 -2.99
CA ILE A 330 0.37 13.00 -3.31
C ILE A 330 0.52 12.19 -2.01
N HIS A 331 1.20 12.75 -1.00
CA HIS A 331 1.31 12.10 0.32
C HIS A 331 -0.07 11.94 0.98
N ASP A 332 -0.91 12.97 0.90
CA ASP A 332 -2.29 12.92 1.42
C ASP A 332 -3.14 11.88 0.69
N LEU A 333 -3.02 11.78 -0.64
CA LEU A 333 -3.72 10.75 -1.43
C LEU A 333 -3.22 9.34 -1.10
N GLN A 334 -1.90 9.14 -0.95
CA GLN A 334 -1.35 7.86 -0.50
C GLN A 334 -1.88 7.46 0.88
N ALA A 335 -1.95 8.40 1.82
CA ALA A 335 -2.56 8.16 3.14
C ALA A 335 -4.05 7.82 3.04
N ALA A 336 -4.81 8.52 2.20
CA ALA A 336 -6.23 8.23 1.99
C ALA A 336 -6.48 6.85 1.35
N LEU A 337 -5.64 6.43 0.39
CA LEU A 337 -5.73 5.09 -0.20
C LEU A 337 -5.37 4.01 0.82
N HIS A 338 -4.36 4.25 1.64
CA HIS A 338 -3.98 3.34 2.73
C HIS A 338 -5.13 3.09 3.69
N LEU A 339 -5.86 4.14 4.10
CA LEU A 339 -7.05 4.02 4.95
C LEU A 339 -8.23 3.28 4.26
N LYS A 340 -8.15 3.06 2.95
CA LYS A 340 -9.09 2.22 2.18
C LYS A 340 -8.56 0.82 1.91
N GLY A 341 -7.44 0.43 2.53
CA GLY A 341 -6.85 -0.88 2.33
C GLY A 341 -6.05 -1.01 1.04
N HIS A 342 -5.62 0.09 0.42
CA HIS A 342 -4.91 0.06 -0.86
C HIS A 342 -3.61 0.85 -0.79
N ALA A 343 -2.49 0.20 -1.15
CA ALA A 343 -1.15 0.80 -1.09
C ALA A 343 -0.41 0.60 -2.42
N PRO A 344 -0.81 1.30 -3.51
CA PRO A 344 -0.16 1.15 -4.80
C PRO A 344 1.25 1.74 -4.81
N GLU A 345 2.09 1.28 -5.76
CA GLU A 345 3.35 1.94 -6.03
C GLU A 345 3.07 3.33 -6.65
N VAL A 346 3.45 4.38 -5.92
CA VAL A 346 3.26 5.76 -6.38
C VAL A 346 4.58 6.37 -6.84
N ILE A 347 4.60 6.79 -8.09
CA ILE A 347 5.75 7.41 -8.75
C ILE A 347 5.49 8.91 -8.89
N ALA A 348 6.06 9.69 -7.97
CA ALA A 348 5.96 11.15 -8.01
C ALA A 348 7.04 11.76 -8.93
N ALA A 349 6.70 11.95 -10.20
CA ALA A 349 7.60 12.38 -11.26
C ALA A 349 7.33 13.83 -11.73
N GLY A 350 7.14 14.75 -10.78
CA GLY A 350 7.04 16.19 -11.04
C GLY A 350 8.40 16.83 -11.33
N LEU A 351 8.48 17.68 -12.34
CA LEU A 351 9.71 18.36 -12.75
C LEU A 351 9.53 19.88 -12.74
N SER A 352 10.27 20.59 -11.87
CA SER A 352 10.15 22.05 -11.76
C SER A 352 10.37 22.77 -13.09
N SER A 353 9.55 23.79 -13.34
CA SER A 353 9.52 24.60 -14.57
C SER A 353 9.01 23.87 -15.83
N GLU A 354 8.63 22.60 -15.75
CA GLU A 354 8.20 21.81 -16.90
C GLU A 354 6.88 22.32 -17.50
N THR A 355 6.79 22.20 -18.83
CA THR A 355 5.63 22.57 -19.65
C THR A 355 5.19 21.37 -20.50
N LEU A 356 4.00 21.50 -21.09
CA LEU A 356 3.56 20.70 -22.22
C LEU A 356 3.77 21.44 -23.55
N CYS A 357 3.73 22.78 -23.54
CA CYS A 357 3.83 23.61 -24.75
C CYS A 357 5.25 23.70 -25.32
N GLY A 358 6.29 23.50 -24.49
CA GLY A 358 7.70 23.61 -24.90
C GLY A 358 8.20 25.04 -25.13
N LEU A 359 7.39 26.05 -24.79
CA LEU A 359 7.76 27.45 -24.90
C LEU A 359 8.58 27.90 -23.69
N SER A 360 9.29 29.02 -23.83
CA SER A 360 10.10 29.62 -22.76
C SER A 360 10.15 31.13 -22.90
N GLU A 361 10.17 31.82 -21.78
CA GLU A 361 10.41 33.25 -21.72
C GLU A 361 11.88 33.55 -21.95
N SER A 362 12.19 34.67 -22.61
CA SER A 362 13.57 35.09 -22.89
C SER A 362 14.42 35.26 -21.62
N LYS A 363 13.80 35.64 -20.50
CA LYS A 363 14.47 35.80 -19.21
C LYS A 363 14.68 34.49 -18.44
N HIS A 364 14.17 33.34 -18.91
CA HIS A 364 14.35 32.06 -18.23
C HIS A 364 15.82 31.61 -18.26
N PRO A 365 16.43 31.17 -17.13
CA PRO A 365 17.85 30.85 -17.07
C PRO A 365 18.28 29.67 -17.95
N PHE A 366 17.32 28.94 -18.52
CA PHE A 366 17.49 27.84 -19.46
C PHE A 366 16.17 27.61 -20.21
N PRO A 367 16.15 26.95 -21.38
CA PRO A 367 14.89 26.51 -21.99
C PRO A 367 14.08 25.67 -20.99
N ARG A 368 12.81 26.04 -20.76
CA ARG A 368 11.92 25.30 -19.88
C ARG A 368 11.87 23.83 -20.31
N PRO A 369 11.94 22.89 -19.35
CA PRO A 369 11.76 21.50 -19.69
C PRO A 369 10.37 21.27 -20.31
N ASN A 370 10.28 20.28 -21.18
CA ASN A 370 9.04 19.86 -21.80
C ASN A 370 8.82 18.38 -21.51
N LEU A 371 7.65 18.00 -21.01
CA LEU A 371 7.30 16.61 -20.74
C LEU A 371 7.53 15.71 -21.96
N GLN A 372 7.26 16.21 -23.17
CA GLN A 372 7.41 15.43 -24.41
C GLN A 372 8.83 14.88 -24.59
N GLU A 373 9.83 15.53 -24.02
CA GLU A 373 11.23 15.07 -24.04
C GLU A 373 11.44 13.75 -23.29
N ARG A 374 10.70 13.53 -22.21
CA ARG A 374 10.88 12.37 -21.30
C ARG A 374 9.70 11.41 -21.27
N LEU A 375 8.56 11.76 -21.85
CA LEU A 375 7.31 11.01 -21.70
C LEU A 375 7.43 9.54 -22.11
N ASP A 376 8.05 9.24 -23.26
CA ASP A 376 8.19 7.84 -23.71
C ASP A 376 9.05 7.01 -22.75
N ARG A 377 10.11 7.61 -22.20
CA ARG A 377 10.94 6.96 -21.17
C ARG A 377 10.19 6.80 -19.86
N ALA A 378 9.39 7.80 -19.47
CA ALA A 378 8.57 7.74 -18.27
C ALA A 378 7.57 6.59 -18.36
N LEU A 379 6.83 6.47 -19.47
CA LEU A 379 5.87 5.38 -19.68
C LEU A 379 6.56 4.01 -19.77
N ALA A 380 7.67 3.89 -20.50
CA ALA A 380 8.36 2.61 -20.67
C ALA A 380 9.01 2.09 -19.37
N LYS A 381 9.55 2.98 -18.54
CA LYS A 381 10.25 2.61 -17.29
C LYS A 381 9.30 2.50 -16.11
N ALA A 382 8.32 3.39 -16.02
CA ALA A 382 7.33 3.33 -14.95
C ALA A 382 6.27 2.27 -15.25
N LYS A 383 5.85 2.02 -16.48
CA LYS A 383 4.74 1.10 -16.81
C LYS A 383 3.49 1.28 -15.90
N PRO A 384 2.94 2.50 -15.80
CA PRO A 384 1.84 2.77 -14.87
C PRO A 384 0.51 2.19 -15.38
N ASP A 385 -0.36 1.79 -14.45
CA ASP A 385 -1.77 1.51 -14.77
C ASP A 385 -2.55 2.83 -14.96
N LEU A 386 -2.18 3.84 -14.16
CA LEU A 386 -2.86 5.12 -14.05
C LEU A 386 -1.86 6.28 -14.00
N ILE A 387 -2.20 7.35 -14.73
CA ILE A 387 -1.43 8.59 -14.77
C ILE A 387 -2.29 9.73 -14.24
N PHE A 388 -1.73 10.54 -13.35
CA PHE A 388 -2.22 11.90 -13.05
C PHE A 388 -1.34 12.91 -13.76
N ALA A 389 -1.93 13.88 -14.46
CA ALA A 389 -1.18 14.95 -15.12
C ALA A 389 -1.71 16.33 -14.74
N CYS A 390 -0.83 17.17 -14.18
CA CYS A 390 -1.14 18.54 -13.73
C CYS A 390 -0.17 19.54 -14.36
N TYR A 391 -0.63 20.23 -15.41
CA TYR A 391 0.15 21.20 -16.19
C TYR A 391 -0.70 22.41 -16.60
N GLY A 392 -0.07 23.52 -16.93
CA GLY A 392 -0.71 24.76 -17.40
C GLY A 392 -0.14 26.01 -16.76
N MET A 393 0.36 25.93 -15.51
CA MET A 393 0.91 27.08 -14.79
C MET A 393 2.08 27.74 -15.53
N ASN A 394 3.01 26.93 -16.05
CA ASN A 394 4.16 27.42 -16.82
C ASN A 394 3.88 27.58 -18.32
N ASP A 395 2.79 27.02 -18.84
CA ASP A 395 2.54 26.89 -20.27
C ASP A 395 2.08 28.20 -20.94
N GLY A 396 1.45 29.08 -20.17
CA GLY A 396 1.17 30.46 -20.60
C GLY A 396 2.38 31.39 -20.50
N ILE A 397 3.50 30.88 -19.97
CA ILE A 397 4.78 31.57 -19.81
C ILE A 397 4.64 32.97 -19.18
N TYR A 398 3.65 33.14 -18.29
CA TYR A 398 3.33 34.37 -17.55
C TYR A 398 2.96 35.61 -18.40
N HIS A 399 2.69 35.42 -19.69
CA HIS A 399 2.24 36.47 -20.62
C HIS A 399 0.71 36.62 -20.58
N PRO A 400 0.15 37.71 -21.15
CA PRO A 400 -1.27 37.77 -21.51
C PRO A 400 -1.68 36.59 -22.40
N PHE A 401 -2.97 36.30 -22.49
CA PHE A 401 -3.45 35.21 -23.34
C PHE A 401 -3.03 35.40 -24.81
N SER A 402 -2.68 34.30 -25.47
CA SER A 402 -2.64 34.27 -26.94
C SER A 402 -3.08 32.91 -27.45
N GLU A 403 -3.77 32.93 -28.59
CA GLU A 403 -4.20 31.71 -29.28
C GLU A 403 -3.01 30.81 -29.65
N GLU A 404 -1.87 31.40 -30.02
CA GLU A 404 -0.66 30.64 -30.35
C GLU A 404 -0.13 29.83 -29.15
N ARG A 405 -0.01 30.45 -27.96
CA ARG A 405 0.43 29.76 -26.75
C ARG A 405 -0.58 28.71 -26.31
N PHE A 406 -1.86 29.03 -26.43
CA PHE A 406 -2.92 28.11 -26.10
C PHE A 406 -2.93 26.89 -27.03
N ALA A 407 -2.77 27.09 -28.34
CA ALA A 407 -2.65 25.99 -29.31
C ALA A 407 -1.44 25.10 -29.02
N ALA A 408 -0.30 25.68 -28.62
CA ALA A 408 0.88 24.92 -28.22
C ALA A 408 0.61 24.06 -26.97
N TYR A 409 -0.08 24.62 -25.95
CA TYR A 409 -0.51 23.87 -24.77
C TYR A 409 -1.47 22.72 -25.14
N GLN A 410 -2.49 22.99 -25.96
CA GLN A 410 -3.45 22.00 -26.43
C GLN A 410 -2.76 20.86 -27.18
N LYS A 411 -1.80 21.16 -28.05
CA LYS A 411 -0.98 20.17 -28.76
C LYS A 411 -0.21 19.29 -27.79
N GLY A 412 0.40 19.87 -26.75
CA GLY A 412 1.10 19.13 -25.71
C GLY A 412 0.18 18.18 -24.93
N VAL A 413 -1.00 18.65 -24.53
CA VAL A 413 -2.02 17.81 -23.86
C VAL A 413 -2.50 16.70 -24.78
N ASN A 414 -2.79 17.00 -26.05
CA ASN A 414 -3.21 15.99 -27.04
C ASN A 414 -2.15 14.91 -27.23
N THR A 415 -0.88 15.28 -27.26
CA THR A 415 0.24 14.33 -27.38
C THR A 415 0.34 13.45 -26.13
N LEU A 416 0.15 14.02 -24.94
CA LEU A 416 0.11 13.25 -23.70
C LEU A 416 -1.03 12.22 -23.68
N ILE A 417 -2.25 12.63 -24.04
CA ILE A 417 -3.41 11.73 -24.13
C ILE A 417 -3.11 10.58 -25.10
N ALA A 418 -2.65 10.89 -26.31
CA ALA A 418 -2.36 9.88 -27.33
C ALA A 418 -1.27 8.88 -26.90
N LYS A 419 -0.23 9.35 -26.21
CA LYS A 419 0.85 8.48 -25.71
C LYS A 419 0.42 7.62 -24.52
N ALA A 420 -0.41 8.15 -23.62
CA ALA A 420 -0.98 7.38 -22.52
C ALA A 420 -1.88 6.25 -23.06
N ASP A 421 -2.79 6.57 -24.00
CA ASP A 421 -3.67 5.61 -24.65
C ASP A 421 -2.88 4.52 -25.41
N LYS A 422 -1.87 4.91 -26.19
CA LYS A 422 -0.97 3.97 -26.88
C LYS A 422 -0.23 3.03 -25.92
N ALA A 423 0.09 3.50 -24.71
CA ALA A 423 0.72 2.69 -23.67
C ALA A 423 -0.28 1.82 -22.89
N GLY A 424 -1.59 1.94 -23.16
CA GLY A 424 -2.65 1.25 -22.41
C GLY A 424 -2.88 1.82 -21.01
N CYS A 425 -2.35 3.02 -20.73
CA CYS A 425 -2.45 3.66 -19.42
C CYS A 425 -3.72 4.49 -19.33
N LYS A 426 -4.43 4.39 -18.20
CA LYS A 426 -5.52 5.32 -17.90
C LYS A 426 -4.95 6.68 -17.52
N LEU A 427 -5.65 7.75 -17.88
CA LEU A 427 -5.20 9.13 -17.65
C LEU A 427 -6.28 9.92 -16.90
N ILE A 428 -5.86 10.60 -15.84
CA ILE A 428 -6.64 11.62 -15.14
C ILE A 428 -5.94 12.96 -15.33
N LEU A 429 -6.66 13.89 -15.96
CA LEU A 429 -6.17 15.26 -16.12
C LEU A 429 -6.60 16.10 -14.91
N LEU A 430 -5.65 16.84 -14.37
CA LEU A 430 -5.88 17.86 -13.36
C LEU A 430 -5.76 19.22 -14.05
N THR A 431 -6.80 20.06 -13.94
CA THR A 431 -6.71 21.45 -14.43
C THR A 431 -5.57 22.18 -13.71
N PRO A 432 -4.90 23.16 -14.34
CA PRO A 432 -3.88 23.95 -13.64
C PRO A 432 -4.49 24.62 -12.39
N PRO A 433 -3.87 24.49 -11.19
CA PRO A 433 -4.26 25.27 -10.02
C PRO A 433 -4.16 26.77 -10.32
N PRO A 434 -4.94 27.61 -9.61
CA PRO A 434 -4.96 29.04 -9.90
C PRO A 434 -3.65 29.73 -9.50
N PHE A 435 -3.33 30.80 -10.22
CA PHE A 435 -2.34 31.79 -9.82
C PHE A 435 -3.00 32.83 -8.91
N ASP A 436 -2.39 33.11 -7.76
CA ASP A 436 -2.93 34.07 -6.81
C ASP A 436 -2.19 35.42 -6.87
N PRO A 437 -2.71 36.43 -7.59
CA PRO A 437 -2.06 37.73 -7.69
C PRO A 437 -2.04 38.50 -6.36
N LEU A 438 -2.88 38.10 -5.39
CA LEU A 438 -2.95 38.76 -4.08
C LEU A 438 -1.95 38.20 -3.07
N ALA A 439 -1.25 37.10 -3.40
CA ALA A 439 -0.24 36.50 -2.54
C ALA A 439 0.89 37.50 -2.23
N PRO A 440 1.46 37.49 -1.00
CA PRO A 440 2.38 38.54 -0.55
C PRO A 440 3.59 38.77 -1.48
N GLY A 441 4.19 37.69 -1.99
CA GLY A 441 5.32 37.72 -2.91
C GLY A 441 4.94 37.95 -4.37
N ALA A 442 3.71 37.62 -4.78
CA ALA A 442 3.25 37.79 -6.16
C ALA A 442 3.16 39.28 -6.55
N ARG A 443 2.69 40.14 -5.64
CA ARG A 443 2.44 41.56 -5.90
C ARG A 443 3.63 42.33 -6.48
N LYS A 444 4.86 41.94 -6.11
CA LYS A 444 6.09 42.57 -6.59
C LYS A 444 6.49 42.12 -8.00
N ALA A 445 5.94 41.01 -8.46
CA ALA A 445 6.19 40.46 -9.79
C ALA A 445 5.12 40.87 -10.80
N LEU A 446 4.00 41.47 -10.38
CA LEU A 446 2.90 41.78 -11.29
C LEU A 446 3.25 42.91 -12.26
N VAL A 447 2.90 42.73 -13.52
CA VAL A 447 3.04 43.72 -14.58
C VAL A 447 1.77 43.77 -15.44
N SER A 448 1.48 44.93 -16.02
CA SER A 448 0.35 45.16 -16.92
C SER A 448 0.56 44.48 -18.28
N SER A 449 -0.50 44.42 -19.09
CA SER A 449 -0.47 43.75 -20.41
C SER A 449 0.45 44.40 -21.44
N ASP A 450 0.80 45.67 -21.27
CA ASP A 450 1.70 46.45 -22.14
C ASP A 450 3.17 46.37 -21.71
N ALA A 451 3.49 45.58 -20.69
CA ALA A 451 4.87 45.39 -20.24
C ALA A 451 5.76 44.82 -21.35
N SER A 452 7.00 45.32 -21.43
CA SER A 452 7.95 44.94 -22.46
C SER A 452 8.54 43.52 -22.29
N SER A 453 8.27 42.86 -21.16
CA SER A 453 8.75 41.50 -20.89
C SER A 453 7.90 40.81 -19.83
N PHE A 454 7.66 39.51 -20.02
CA PHE A 454 6.99 38.67 -19.03
C PHE A 454 7.86 37.46 -18.65
N SER A 455 7.77 37.04 -17.38
CA SER A 455 8.45 35.87 -16.81
C SER A 455 7.83 35.49 -15.46
N TRP A 456 8.34 34.44 -14.81
CA TRP A 456 7.94 34.10 -13.44
C TRP A 456 8.33 35.16 -12.38
N THR A 457 9.11 36.19 -12.77
CA THR A 457 9.41 37.37 -11.95
C THR A 457 8.77 38.65 -12.50
N SER A 458 8.02 38.57 -13.60
CA SER A 458 7.31 39.67 -14.26
C SER A 458 6.02 39.10 -14.85
N ILE A 459 5.07 38.81 -13.98
CA ILE A 459 3.87 38.03 -14.25
C ILE A 459 2.74 38.97 -14.67
N TYR A 460 2.03 38.63 -15.74
CA TYR A 460 0.83 39.37 -16.11
C TYR A 460 -0.19 39.41 -14.96
N GLU A 461 -0.64 40.60 -14.57
CA GLU A 461 -1.50 40.82 -13.40
C GLU A 461 -2.86 40.07 -13.44
N HIS A 462 -3.33 39.72 -14.63
CA HIS A 462 -4.55 38.93 -14.84
C HIS A 462 -4.30 37.52 -15.37
N TYR A 463 -3.10 36.97 -15.15
CA TYR A 463 -2.69 35.65 -15.64
C TYR A 463 -3.68 34.53 -15.28
N ASP A 464 -4.23 34.55 -14.04
CA ASP A 464 -5.22 33.55 -13.63
C ASP A 464 -6.53 33.65 -14.41
N ARG A 465 -7.09 34.86 -14.47
CA ARG A 465 -8.38 35.16 -15.11
C ARG A 465 -8.32 34.94 -16.62
N ASP A 466 -7.26 35.42 -17.26
CA ASP A 466 -7.22 35.51 -18.72
C ASP A 466 -6.48 34.33 -19.35
N VAL A 467 -5.65 33.59 -18.61
CA VAL A 467 -4.86 32.47 -19.16
C VAL A 467 -5.20 31.14 -18.51
N LEU A 468 -5.04 31.02 -17.19
CA LEU A 468 -5.25 29.74 -16.50
C LEU A 468 -6.72 29.32 -16.49
N THR A 469 -7.65 30.27 -16.37
CA THR A 469 -9.10 29.99 -16.43
C THR A 469 -9.51 29.41 -17.81
N PRO A 470 -9.18 30.02 -18.97
CA PRO A 470 -9.44 29.39 -20.27
C PRO A 470 -8.74 28.04 -20.47
N TYR A 471 -7.51 27.89 -19.97
CA TYR A 471 -6.79 26.61 -20.04
C TYR A 471 -7.52 25.53 -19.24
N ALA A 472 -7.93 25.83 -18.01
CA ALA A 472 -8.71 24.93 -17.15
C ALA A 472 -10.06 24.57 -17.79
N ALA A 473 -10.80 25.55 -18.31
CA ALA A 473 -12.07 25.34 -18.98
C ALA A 473 -11.95 24.41 -20.20
N TRP A 474 -10.84 24.49 -20.93
CA TRP A 474 -10.57 23.58 -22.03
C TRP A 474 -10.19 22.17 -21.57
N ILE A 475 -9.41 22.03 -20.49
CA ILE A 475 -9.07 20.73 -19.90
C ILE A 475 -10.32 20.00 -19.42
N VAL A 476 -11.28 20.70 -18.79
CA VAL A 476 -12.57 20.14 -18.36
C VAL A 476 -13.33 19.49 -19.53
N LYS A 477 -13.27 20.10 -20.72
CA LYS A 477 -13.93 19.57 -21.93
C LYS A 477 -13.29 18.27 -22.47
N GLN A 478 -12.13 17.85 -21.96
CA GLN A 478 -11.45 16.63 -22.39
C GLN A 478 -11.94 15.36 -21.69
N SER A 479 -12.93 15.45 -20.79
CA SER A 479 -13.44 14.32 -20.00
C SER A 479 -13.89 13.11 -20.83
N HIS A 480 -14.34 13.31 -22.07
CA HIS A 480 -14.72 12.23 -23.00
C HIS A 480 -13.55 11.46 -23.62
N ARG A 481 -12.30 11.91 -23.40
CA ARG A 481 -11.07 11.36 -24.01
C ARG A 481 -10.13 10.71 -23.00
N VAL A 482 -10.46 10.81 -21.71
CA VAL A 482 -9.62 10.37 -20.59
C VAL A 482 -10.50 9.71 -19.53
N GLU A 483 -9.90 9.05 -18.54
CA GLU A 483 -10.66 8.36 -17.49
C GLU A 483 -11.45 9.35 -16.62
N ALA A 484 -10.83 10.48 -16.26
CA ALA A 484 -11.48 11.56 -15.54
C ALA A 484 -10.75 12.90 -15.74
N VAL A 485 -11.47 13.99 -15.45
CA VAL A 485 -10.89 15.32 -15.27
C VAL A 485 -11.27 15.83 -13.89
N VAL A 486 -10.30 16.30 -13.12
CA VAL A 486 -10.54 16.97 -11.83
C VAL A 486 -10.28 18.47 -12.00
N ASP A 487 -11.32 19.28 -11.79
CA ASP A 487 -11.24 20.73 -11.83
C ASP A 487 -10.67 21.29 -10.51
N LEU A 488 -9.34 21.20 -10.39
CA LEU A 488 -8.59 21.84 -9.31
C LEU A 488 -8.68 23.35 -9.37
N HIS A 489 -8.78 23.95 -10.56
CA HIS A 489 -8.73 25.40 -10.72
C HIS A 489 -9.89 26.05 -9.96
N THR A 490 -11.11 25.62 -10.29
CA THR A 490 -12.34 26.07 -9.64
C THR A 490 -12.36 25.71 -8.16
N ALA A 491 -11.97 24.48 -7.80
CA ALA A 491 -12.01 24.00 -6.42
C ALA A 491 -11.09 24.82 -5.49
N ILE A 492 -9.87 25.15 -5.95
CA ILE A 492 -8.90 25.91 -5.16
C ILE A 492 -9.29 27.39 -5.09
N ASN A 493 -9.77 28.00 -6.18
CA ASN A 493 -10.26 29.37 -6.17
C ASN A 493 -11.43 29.53 -5.19
N ASN A 494 -12.41 28.63 -5.23
CA ASN A 494 -13.55 28.64 -4.30
C ASN A 494 -13.11 28.49 -2.84
N PHE A 495 -12.18 27.57 -2.57
CA PHE A 495 -11.63 27.39 -1.22
C PHE A 495 -10.92 28.65 -0.74
N GLN A 496 -10.05 29.24 -1.58
CA GLN A 496 -9.31 30.45 -1.22
C GLN A 496 -10.25 31.64 -0.99
N GLN A 497 -11.25 31.85 -1.84
CA GLN A 497 -12.24 32.92 -1.68
C GLN A 497 -13.03 32.77 -0.38
N ALA A 498 -13.48 31.55 -0.04
CA ALA A 498 -14.18 31.28 1.20
C ALA A 498 -13.31 31.55 2.44
N GLN A 499 -12.00 31.29 2.38
CA GLN A 499 -11.08 31.66 3.46
C GLN A 499 -10.85 33.18 3.53
N ARG A 500 -10.77 33.87 2.38
CA ARG A 500 -10.60 35.32 2.31
C ARG A 500 -11.77 36.12 2.86
N GLN A 501 -12.99 35.59 2.76
CA GLN A 501 -14.16 36.17 3.44
C GLN A 501 -13.98 36.26 4.96
N LYS A 502 -13.17 35.37 5.55
CA LYS A 502 -12.88 35.33 7.00
C LYS A 502 -11.59 36.07 7.35
N ASN A 503 -10.58 35.94 6.50
CA ASN A 503 -9.28 36.58 6.65
C ASN A 503 -8.84 37.13 5.28
N PRO A 504 -9.04 38.43 5.00
CA PRO A 504 -8.69 39.02 3.70
C PRO A 504 -7.22 38.83 3.28
N GLY A 505 -6.30 38.65 4.23
CA GLY A 505 -4.89 38.38 3.98
C GLY A 505 -4.56 36.91 3.74
N PHE A 506 -5.54 36.01 3.74
CA PHE A 506 -5.32 34.58 3.53
C PHE A 506 -4.71 34.30 2.16
N SER A 507 -3.64 33.50 2.16
CA SER A 507 -2.98 33.03 0.95
C SER A 507 -2.61 31.57 1.08
N LEU A 508 -2.82 30.82 -0.01
CA LEU A 508 -2.35 29.45 -0.14
C LEU A 508 -0.91 29.37 -0.64
N SER A 509 -0.30 30.50 -1.00
CA SER A 509 1.04 30.55 -1.55
C SER A 509 1.78 31.80 -1.07
N SER A 510 3.11 31.73 -0.98
CA SER A 510 3.92 32.94 -0.77
C SER A 510 4.10 33.72 -2.06
N ASP A 511 4.27 33.06 -3.20
CA ASP A 511 4.61 33.67 -4.50
C ASP A 511 3.45 33.71 -5.50
N GLY A 512 2.28 33.19 -5.09
CA GLY A 512 1.09 33.09 -5.92
C GLY A 512 1.08 31.86 -6.84
N ILE A 513 2.19 31.11 -6.92
CA ILE A 513 2.35 29.99 -7.84
C ILE A 513 2.35 28.67 -7.08
N HIS A 514 3.14 28.55 -6.02
CA HIS A 514 3.38 27.29 -5.31
C HIS A 514 2.47 27.18 -4.08
N PRO A 515 1.48 26.26 -4.08
CA PRO A 515 0.63 26.06 -2.91
C PRO A 515 1.45 25.55 -1.71
N ASN A 516 1.16 26.07 -0.52
CA ASN A 516 1.67 25.56 0.74
C ASN A 516 0.98 24.23 1.12
N LYS A 517 1.31 23.66 2.28
CA LYS A 517 0.70 22.40 2.76
C LYS A 517 -0.83 22.46 2.77
N THR A 518 -1.44 23.59 3.15
CA THR A 518 -2.90 23.79 3.16
C THR A 518 -3.47 23.78 1.74
N GLY A 519 -2.81 24.44 0.78
CA GLY A 519 -3.22 24.42 -0.62
C GLY A 519 -3.12 23.03 -1.24
N HIS A 520 -2.03 22.31 -0.97
CA HIS A 520 -1.90 20.91 -1.37
C HIS A 520 -2.97 20.00 -0.74
N ARG A 521 -3.30 20.19 0.55
CA ARG A 521 -4.41 19.47 1.20
C ARG A 521 -5.75 19.78 0.53
N ALA A 522 -5.98 21.02 0.07
CA ALA A 522 -7.17 21.37 -0.70
C ALA A 522 -7.20 20.68 -2.08
N MET A 523 -6.05 20.52 -2.74
CA MET A 523 -5.95 19.74 -3.99
C MET A 523 -6.30 18.27 -3.74
N ALA A 524 -5.74 17.65 -2.69
CA ALA A 524 -6.07 16.27 -2.33
C ALA A 524 -7.56 16.09 -2.00
N LYS A 525 -8.18 17.07 -1.34
CA LYS A 525 -9.63 17.10 -1.08
C LYS A 525 -10.44 17.13 -2.38
N ALA A 526 -10.08 18.00 -3.32
CA ALA A 526 -10.77 18.09 -4.61
C ALA A 526 -10.65 16.79 -5.42
N ILE A 527 -9.44 16.21 -5.48
CA ILE A 527 -9.20 14.92 -6.16
C ILE A 527 -10.01 13.80 -5.51
N HIS A 528 -9.96 13.68 -4.19
CA HIS A 528 -10.68 12.62 -3.48
C HIS A 528 -12.20 12.79 -3.63
N GLN A 529 -12.72 14.02 -3.52
CA GLN A 529 -14.14 14.29 -3.77
C GLN A 529 -14.55 13.90 -5.19
N SER A 530 -13.77 14.29 -6.20
CA SER A 530 -14.10 14.01 -7.60
C SER A 530 -14.05 12.52 -7.94
N LEU A 531 -13.11 11.76 -7.36
CA LEU A 531 -12.86 10.37 -7.75
C LEU A 531 -13.53 9.33 -6.85
N PHE A 532 -13.92 9.71 -5.63
CA PHE A 532 -14.64 8.83 -4.70
C PHE A 532 -16.07 9.29 -4.39
N ASP A 533 -16.48 10.46 -4.88
CA ASP A 533 -17.72 11.14 -4.50
C ASP A 533 -17.86 11.31 -2.97
N LYS A 534 -16.72 11.51 -2.30
CA LYS A 534 -16.64 11.58 -0.83
C LYS A 534 -15.56 12.58 -0.40
N PRO A 535 -15.74 13.28 0.72
CA PRO A 535 -14.69 14.13 1.26
C PRO A 535 -13.45 13.29 1.59
N LEU A 536 -12.27 13.92 1.48
CA LEU A 536 -11.03 13.31 1.97
C LEU A 536 -11.22 12.98 3.46
N PRO A 537 -10.93 11.73 3.89
CA PRO A 537 -11.03 11.37 5.29
C PRO A 537 -10.05 12.18 6.14
N GLU A 538 -10.25 12.17 7.45
CA GLU A 538 -9.21 12.63 8.37
C GLU A 538 -7.96 11.76 8.20
N LEU A 539 -6.81 12.41 8.06
CA LEU A 539 -5.55 11.73 7.78
C LEU A 539 -4.68 11.80 9.04
N PRO A 540 -4.31 10.65 9.64
CA PRO A 540 -3.34 10.60 10.73
C PRO A 540 -2.01 11.22 10.30
N GLU A 541 -1.44 12.09 11.14
CA GLU A 541 -0.21 12.81 10.81
C GLU A 541 0.98 11.86 10.64
N ASP A 542 1.07 10.82 11.48
CA ASP A 542 2.06 9.74 11.39
C ASP A 542 2.03 9.03 10.03
N LEU A 543 0.83 8.78 9.50
CA LEU A 543 0.64 8.11 8.20
C LEU A 543 1.03 9.01 7.02
N VAL A 544 0.68 10.31 7.07
CA VAL A 544 1.13 11.28 6.07
C VAL A 544 2.65 11.40 6.11
N ASP A 545 3.24 11.44 7.31
CA ASP A 545 4.69 11.54 7.50
C ASP A 545 5.46 10.28 7.10
N PHE A 546 4.85 9.10 7.28
CA PHE A 546 5.36 7.84 6.73
C PHE A 546 5.54 7.94 5.20
N TYR A 547 4.51 8.38 4.47
CA TYR A 547 4.60 8.52 3.02
C TYR A 547 5.50 9.67 2.57
N ARG A 548 5.53 10.78 3.31
CA ARG A 548 6.49 11.87 3.09
C ARG A 548 7.94 11.37 3.17
N ARG A 549 8.28 10.60 4.20
CA ARG A 549 9.64 10.04 4.40
C ARG A 549 10.02 9.11 3.26
N ARG A 550 9.12 8.23 2.81
CA ARG A 550 9.34 7.34 1.67
C ARG A 550 9.57 8.12 0.37
N GLN A 551 8.67 9.07 0.05
CA GLN A 551 8.78 9.88 -1.17
C GLN A 551 10.00 10.82 -1.17
N SER A 552 10.55 11.16 0.00
CA SER A 552 11.79 11.94 0.10
C SER A 552 13.01 11.25 -0.53
N VAL A 553 12.96 9.92 -0.63
CA VAL A 553 14.02 9.10 -1.25
C VAL A 553 13.60 8.65 -2.65
N LEU A 554 12.34 8.22 -2.83
CA LEU A 554 11.86 7.63 -4.08
C LEU A 554 11.76 8.63 -5.24
N SER A 555 11.23 9.83 -5.01
CA SER A 555 10.87 10.75 -6.10
C SER A 555 12.07 11.14 -6.96
N GLN A 556 13.20 11.52 -6.34
CA GLN A 556 14.40 11.90 -7.11
C GLN A 556 15.07 10.71 -7.80
N SER A 557 15.03 9.53 -7.19
CA SER A 557 15.54 8.29 -7.78
C SER A 557 14.73 7.87 -8.99
N TRP A 558 13.41 7.98 -8.93
CA TRP A 558 12.54 7.78 -10.10
C TRP A 558 12.82 8.82 -11.20
N MET A 559 13.00 10.09 -10.86
CA MET A 559 13.35 11.12 -11.85
C MET A 559 14.68 10.85 -12.54
N SER A 560 15.69 10.39 -11.79
CA SER A 560 16.99 10.00 -12.34
C SER A 560 16.90 8.73 -13.18
N HIS A 561 16.12 7.74 -12.72
CA HIS A 561 15.88 6.50 -13.46
C HIS A 561 15.15 6.76 -14.78
N ILE A 562 14.11 7.61 -14.79
CA ILE A 562 13.40 8.03 -16.01
C ILE A 562 14.34 8.82 -16.93
N GLY A 563 15.05 9.79 -16.35
CA GLY A 563 15.97 10.71 -17.02
C GLY A 563 15.26 11.94 -17.60
N HIS A 564 15.87 13.12 -17.42
CA HIS A 564 15.38 14.41 -17.92
C HIS A 564 16.54 15.33 -18.29
N LYS A 565 16.27 16.38 -19.08
CA LYS A 565 17.30 17.36 -19.48
C LYS A 565 17.35 18.66 -18.67
N ARG A 566 16.49 18.83 -17.64
CA ARG A 566 16.49 20.04 -16.80
C ARG A 566 17.85 20.28 -16.11
N PRO A 567 18.51 21.42 -16.33
CA PRO A 567 19.76 21.76 -15.65
C PRO A 567 19.60 21.87 -14.13
N GLY A 568 20.66 21.52 -13.39
CA GLY A 568 20.74 21.73 -11.94
C GLY A 568 19.80 20.87 -11.08
N ALA A 569 19.12 19.87 -11.64
CA ALA A 569 18.37 18.92 -10.83
C ALA A 569 19.33 17.93 -10.15
N LYS A 570 19.12 17.67 -8.86
CA LYS A 570 19.95 16.72 -8.09
C LYS A 570 19.61 15.29 -8.51
N ALA A 571 20.63 14.48 -8.75
CA ALA A 571 20.44 13.06 -8.99
C ALA A 571 19.93 12.36 -7.70
N GLY A 572 19.05 11.38 -7.88
CA GLY A 572 18.67 10.45 -6.83
C GLY A 572 19.63 9.27 -6.75
N LEU A 573 19.43 8.43 -5.74
CA LEU A 573 20.10 7.12 -5.64
C LEU A 573 19.69 6.22 -6.82
N PRO A 574 20.47 5.18 -7.16
CA PRO A 574 19.98 4.08 -8.00
C PRO A 574 18.61 3.59 -7.50
N LEU A 575 17.65 3.43 -8.41
CA LEU A 575 16.25 3.15 -8.04
C LEU A 575 16.08 1.92 -7.12
N PRO A 576 16.76 0.77 -7.36
CA PRO A 576 16.66 -0.37 -6.45
C PRO A 576 17.12 -0.02 -5.02
N GLU A 577 18.19 0.78 -4.89
CA GLU A 577 18.69 1.23 -3.60
C GLU A 577 17.68 2.14 -2.88
N ALA A 578 17.05 3.06 -3.62
CA ALA A 578 16.02 3.94 -3.09
C ALA A 578 14.77 3.19 -2.63
N GLN A 579 14.31 2.22 -3.41
CA GLN A 579 13.19 1.34 -3.04
C GLN A 579 13.50 0.56 -1.77
N ALA A 580 14.71 0.01 -1.66
CA ALA A 580 15.14 -0.69 -0.45
C ALA A 580 15.27 0.21 0.79
N ARG A 581 15.70 1.47 0.63
CA ARG A 581 15.71 2.45 1.73
C ARG A 581 14.29 2.90 2.12
N ALA A 582 13.39 3.06 1.16
CA ALA A 582 12.00 3.43 1.44
C ALA A 582 11.25 2.34 2.22
N ALA A 583 11.53 1.06 1.94
CA ALA A 583 10.98 -0.09 2.66
C ALA A 583 11.36 -0.13 4.15
N GLN A 584 12.52 0.43 4.50
CA GLN A 584 13.01 0.49 5.89
C GLN A 584 12.35 1.60 6.73
N VAL A 585 11.53 2.45 6.11
CA VAL A 585 10.77 3.47 6.83
C VAL A 585 9.65 2.75 7.58
N LEU A 586 9.75 2.66 8.90
CA LEU A 586 8.69 2.13 9.75
C LEU A 586 7.61 3.19 9.99
N ARG A 587 6.36 2.74 10.10
CA ARG A 587 5.23 3.55 10.57
C ARG A 587 5.36 3.83 12.05
#